data_AF-A0A7Y5LM33-F1
#
_entry.id   AF-A0A7Y5LM33-F1
#
_cell.length_a   1.000
_cell.length_b   1.000
_cell.length_c   1.000
_cell.angle_alpha   90.00
_cell.angle_beta   90.00
_cell.angle_gamma   90.00
#
_symmetry.space_group_name_H-M   'P 1'
#
loop_
_entity.id
_entity.type
_entity.pdbx_description
1 polymer ?
#
loop_
_entity_poly.entity_id
_entity_poly.type
_entity_poly.pdbx_seq_one_letter_code
_entity_poly.pdbx_strand_id
1 'polypeptide(L)'
;MAINKHVSLAFWVVAACGVGWAGATWWGQREAGSSQLDVANVGATKSKAEMTAFAISKTGALYKPYVPIGKAGDEPNPKTTLTNVTEDAALQFPEEQTTRRQQTFALPLDLPDSALQIPDPANAEALIDKLRNTVPEAGVHENLPPHTPVDRSTDPHAAISLGNVTTGSLIQGKPLPQDSFGLRILPKTITRGYYYGTDGLITAVKNAAAQVAEKYPGSVLWVGNLSREIGGDIEPSVSHNSGRDADIAFYACDLVGEPIDTGQFVRFDADGKSEDYKTQVFFDSKRNWALVRALLMDTSVQVQHIFIAEWLKQLLLEYAIRSGEDADIVFRAERVLEQPRDSSPHAEHFHLRLYCELTERLSGCHDFGVRHPWVDDFAQQRDDRLQALIRLYQSNRQDERDYALRQLDLLTVIPDSQVERWESVEDL
;
A
#
# COMPACT_ATOMS: atom_id res chain seq x y z
N MET A 1 -28.48 52.98 9.90
CA MET A 1 -29.46 53.73 10.71
C MET A 1 -30.84 53.55 10.08
N ALA A 2 -31.57 52.49 10.44
CA ALA A 2 -33.02 52.31 10.25
C ALA A 2 -33.42 51.01 10.97
N ILE A 3 -34.57 51.05 11.65
CA ILE A 3 -34.97 50.19 12.76
C ILE A 3 -35.85 49.02 12.29
N ASN A 4 -35.65 47.89 12.96
CA ASN A 4 -36.42 46.64 13.02
C ASN A 4 -37.95 46.77 13.00
N LYS A 5 -38.62 45.76 12.42
CA LYS A 5 -39.84 45.16 12.97
C LYS A 5 -39.99 43.68 12.61
N HIS A 6 -40.70 42.99 13.52
CA HIS A 6 -41.32 41.66 13.50
C HIS A 6 -40.50 40.48 14.03
N VAL A 7 -41.00 39.60 14.92
CA VAL A 7 -42.01 39.59 16.02
C VAL A 7 -41.97 38.15 16.55
N SER A 8 -41.86 37.96 17.87
CA SER A 8 -41.88 36.66 18.55
C SER A 8 -43.31 36.25 18.96
N LEU A 9 -43.57 34.94 18.98
CA LEU A 9 -44.64 34.26 19.73
C LEU A 9 -43.98 33.13 20.54
N ALA A 10 -44.46 32.64 21.67
CA ALA A 10 -45.14 33.18 22.85
C ALA A 10 -45.09 32.04 23.87
N PHE A 11 -44.73 32.36 25.11
CA PHE A 11 -44.80 31.45 26.26
C PHE A 11 -46.23 31.32 26.78
N TRP A 12 -46.59 30.16 27.34
CA TRP A 12 -47.52 30.04 28.46
C TRP A 12 -46.96 29.06 29.49
N VAL A 13 -47.09 29.45 30.77
CA VAL A 13 -46.60 28.79 31.99
C VAL A 13 -47.82 28.53 32.90
N VAL A 14 -47.60 27.68 33.92
CA VAL A 14 -48.29 27.51 35.23
C VAL A 14 -49.12 26.22 35.29
N ALA A 15 -49.07 25.33 36.29
CA ALA A 15 -48.23 25.05 37.48
C ALA A 15 -48.68 23.66 38.03
N ALA A 16 -47.76 22.77 38.44
CA ALA A 16 -47.35 22.42 39.82
C ALA A 16 -48.26 21.49 40.64
N CYS A 17 -47.62 20.75 41.57
CA CYS A 17 -48.06 19.69 42.51
C CYS A 17 -48.00 18.27 41.93
N GLY A 18 -47.28 17.27 42.49
CA GLY A 18 -46.43 17.18 43.67
C GLY A 18 -46.16 15.68 44.01
N VAL A 19 -44.99 15.43 44.60
CA VAL A 19 -44.63 14.29 45.50
C VAL A 19 -44.45 12.87 44.91
N GLY A 20 -43.25 12.30 45.12
CA GLY A 20 -43.01 10.85 45.09
C GLY A 20 -41.54 10.43 44.85
N TRP A 21 -40.86 9.98 45.91
CA TRP A 21 -39.43 9.63 46.01
C TRP A 21 -39.09 8.17 45.62
N ALA A 22 -37.78 7.90 45.56
CA ALA A 22 -37.03 6.61 45.41
C ALA A 22 -36.79 6.16 43.95
N GLY A 23 -35.57 5.98 43.42
CA GLY A 23 -34.23 5.83 44.02
C GLY A 23 -33.75 4.38 43.89
N ALA A 24 -32.85 4.09 42.95
CA ALA A 24 -31.85 3.01 43.05
C ALA A 24 -30.86 3.07 41.88
N THR A 25 -29.65 3.50 42.19
CA THR A 25 -28.40 3.18 41.50
C THR A 25 -28.02 1.72 41.77
N TRP A 26 -27.37 1.04 40.84
CA TRP A 26 -26.61 -0.17 41.15
C TRP A 26 -25.24 -0.15 40.44
N TRP A 27 -24.23 0.09 41.26
CA TRP A 27 -22.84 -0.30 41.07
C TRP A 27 -22.67 -1.75 41.55
N GLY A 28 -21.84 -2.54 40.88
CA GLY A 28 -21.44 -3.87 41.31
C GLY A 28 -20.00 -4.17 40.93
N GLN A 29 -19.06 -3.81 41.80
CA GLN A 29 -17.72 -4.40 41.90
C GLN A 29 -17.78 -5.65 42.79
N ARG A 30 -16.96 -6.66 42.47
CA ARG A 30 -16.27 -7.69 43.29
C ARG A 30 -15.91 -8.84 42.33
N GLU A 31 -14.80 -9.58 42.41
CA GLU A 31 -13.66 -9.65 43.32
C GLU A 31 -12.58 -10.48 42.60
N ALA A 32 -11.31 -10.26 42.96
CA ALA A 32 -10.17 -11.04 42.50
C ALA A 32 -10.20 -12.46 43.09
N GLY A 33 -9.89 -13.46 42.26
CA GLY A 33 -9.69 -14.86 42.66
C GLY A 33 -8.39 -15.39 42.10
N SER A 34 -7.33 -15.33 42.90
CA SER A 34 -6.05 -16.00 42.69
C SER A 34 -6.23 -17.52 42.84
N SER A 35 -5.73 -18.31 41.90
CA SER A 35 -5.35 -19.69 42.16
C SER A 35 -3.93 -19.94 41.65
N GLN A 36 -3.00 -19.96 42.61
CA GLN A 36 -1.70 -20.61 42.48
C GLN A 36 -1.93 -22.12 42.45
N LEU A 37 -1.32 -22.80 41.47
CA LEU A 37 -1.02 -24.22 41.58
C LEU A 37 0.50 -24.37 41.54
N ASP A 38 1.02 -24.86 42.66
CA ASP A 38 2.40 -25.31 42.84
C ASP A 38 2.72 -26.44 41.86
N VAL A 39 3.86 -26.33 41.18
CA VAL A 39 4.53 -27.50 40.63
C VAL A 39 5.95 -27.52 41.16
N ALA A 40 6.18 -28.50 42.02
CA ALA A 40 7.45 -28.82 42.62
C ALA A 40 8.48 -29.28 41.58
N ASN A 41 9.71 -28.89 41.89
CA ASN A 41 10.96 -29.16 41.22
C ASN A 41 11.32 -30.66 41.29
N VAL A 42 11.51 -31.32 40.15
CA VAL A 42 12.28 -32.59 40.06
C VAL A 42 13.16 -32.53 38.83
N GLY A 43 14.46 -32.39 39.04
CA GLY A 43 15.47 -32.61 38.02
C GLY A 43 15.73 -34.09 37.79
N ALA A 44 15.88 -34.49 36.53
CA ALA A 44 16.64 -35.67 36.15
C ALA A 44 17.04 -35.60 34.67
N THR A 45 18.24 -36.09 34.41
CA THR A 45 19.08 -36.00 33.22
C THR A 45 18.83 -37.07 32.15
N LYS A 46 19.26 -36.78 30.89
CA LYS A 46 19.55 -37.69 29.73
C LYS A 46 18.29 -38.29 29.06
N SER A 47 18.19 -38.55 27.75
CA SER A 47 19.15 -38.80 26.66
C SER A 47 18.53 -38.55 25.27
N LYS A 48 19.41 -38.47 24.26
CA LYS A 48 19.18 -38.47 22.81
C LYS A 48 18.30 -39.63 22.29
N ALA A 49 17.64 -39.33 21.17
CA ALA A 49 17.15 -40.18 20.08
C ALA A 49 15.82 -40.91 20.27
N GLU A 50 14.82 -40.50 19.48
CA GLU A 50 14.01 -41.41 18.65
C GLU A 50 13.21 -40.63 17.59
N MET A 51 13.37 -41.05 16.34
CA MET A 51 12.51 -40.70 15.21
C MET A 51 11.15 -41.41 15.37
N THR A 52 10.07 -40.79 14.88
CA THR A 52 9.07 -41.33 13.92
C THR A 52 7.65 -40.76 14.15
N ALA A 53 7.10 -40.13 13.10
CA ALA A 53 5.69 -40.00 12.70
C ALA A 53 4.60 -39.49 13.67
N PHE A 54 3.94 -38.40 13.26
CA PHE A 54 2.54 -38.08 13.60
C PHE A 54 1.86 -37.55 12.32
N ALA A 55 1.05 -38.35 11.63
CA ALA A 55 -0.39 -38.59 11.84
C ALA A 55 -1.28 -37.46 11.32
N ILE A 56 -1.68 -37.61 10.06
CA ILE A 56 -2.77 -36.87 9.39
C ILE A 56 -4.10 -37.32 10.01
N SER A 57 -4.85 -36.39 10.59
CA SER A 57 -6.21 -36.63 11.07
C SER A 57 -7.19 -36.61 9.89
N LYS A 58 -7.90 -37.72 9.71
CA LYS A 58 -9.00 -37.92 8.76
C LYS A 58 -10.33 -37.53 9.40
N THR A 59 -11.02 -36.56 8.81
CA THR A 59 -12.48 -36.49 8.67
C THR A 59 -12.73 -35.73 7.35
N GLY A 60 -13.33 -36.24 6.28
CA GLY A 60 -14.30 -37.32 6.15
C GLY A 60 -15.59 -36.79 5.52
N ALA A 61 -15.53 -36.14 4.35
CA ALA A 61 -16.70 -35.88 3.50
C ALA A 61 -16.36 -36.28 2.06
N LEU A 62 -16.98 -37.39 1.62
CA LEU A 62 -16.79 -38.04 0.33
C LEU A 62 -17.46 -37.24 -0.79
N TYR A 63 -16.69 -36.76 -1.76
CA TYR A 63 -17.20 -36.37 -3.08
C TYR A 63 -16.69 -37.38 -4.12
N LYS A 64 -17.62 -38.07 -4.79
CA LYS A 64 -17.31 -38.97 -5.92
C LYS A 64 -17.20 -38.13 -7.20
N PRO A 65 -16.19 -38.34 -8.07
CA PRO A 65 -16.20 -37.76 -9.40
C PRO A 65 -17.12 -38.56 -10.34
N TYR A 66 -17.95 -37.82 -11.09
CA TYR A 66 -18.77 -38.32 -12.18
C TYR A 66 -17.93 -38.44 -13.46
N VAL A 67 -17.97 -39.61 -14.11
CA VAL A 67 -17.36 -39.90 -15.41
C VAL A 67 -18.48 -40.13 -16.41
N PRO A 68 -18.45 -39.50 -17.60
CA PRO A 68 -19.08 -40.06 -18.77
C PRO A 68 -18.04 -40.58 -19.77
N ILE A 69 -18.36 -41.78 -20.25
CA ILE A 69 -17.66 -42.63 -21.21
C ILE A 69 -17.77 -42.01 -22.62
N GLY A 70 -16.69 -42.10 -23.40
CA GLY A 70 -16.56 -41.45 -24.72
C GLY A 70 -17.20 -42.17 -25.91
N LYS A 71 -17.01 -41.59 -27.10
CA LYS A 71 -16.95 -42.29 -28.40
C LYS A 71 -16.02 -41.56 -29.37
N ALA A 72 -15.23 -42.37 -30.08
CA ALA A 72 -14.36 -42.03 -31.19
C ALA A 72 -15.13 -41.74 -32.49
N GLY A 73 -14.49 -41.01 -33.41
CA GLY A 73 -14.93 -40.87 -34.81
C GLY A 73 -14.11 -39.83 -35.59
N ASP A 74 -13.12 -40.34 -36.32
CA ASP A 74 -12.64 -39.93 -37.67
C ASP A 74 -12.10 -38.51 -37.97
N GLU A 75 -10.80 -38.47 -38.30
CA GLU A 75 -10.17 -37.44 -39.15
C GLU A 75 -10.69 -37.49 -40.61
N PRO A 76 -10.47 -36.45 -41.43
CA PRO A 76 -9.23 -36.45 -42.24
C PRO A 76 -8.54 -35.07 -42.41
N ASN A 77 -7.21 -35.17 -42.41
CA ASN A 77 -6.19 -34.22 -42.87
C ASN A 77 -6.42 -33.72 -44.32
N PRO A 78 -5.93 -32.53 -44.71
CA PRO A 78 -4.97 -32.54 -45.81
C PRO A 78 -3.73 -31.64 -45.63
N LYS A 79 -2.61 -32.26 -46.03
CA LYS A 79 -1.28 -31.73 -46.34
C LYS A 79 -1.30 -30.45 -47.18
N THR A 80 -0.27 -29.61 -47.00
CA THR A 80 0.63 -28.95 -47.99
C THR A 80 1.14 -27.61 -47.39
N THR A 81 2.34 -27.06 -47.58
CA THR A 81 3.66 -27.46 -48.09
C THR A 81 4.62 -26.35 -47.63
N LEU A 82 5.85 -26.68 -47.27
CA LEU A 82 6.94 -25.74 -47.03
C LEU A 82 7.44 -25.14 -48.36
N THR A 83 7.56 -23.82 -48.45
CA THR A 83 8.49 -23.15 -49.39
C THR A 83 9.08 -21.90 -48.75
N ASN A 84 10.41 -21.91 -48.61
CA ASN A 84 11.24 -20.71 -48.43
C ASN A 84 11.29 -19.92 -49.75
N VAL A 85 11.18 -18.59 -49.68
CA VAL A 85 11.68 -17.67 -50.70
C VAL A 85 12.29 -16.45 -50.01
N THR A 86 13.44 -16.05 -50.54
CA THR A 86 14.38 -15.00 -50.18
C THR A 86 13.98 -13.59 -50.68
N GLU A 87 14.61 -12.59 -50.06
CA GLU A 87 15.07 -11.28 -50.58
C GLU A 87 14.09 -10.12 -50.89
N ASP A 88 14.54 -8.96 -50.37
CA ASP A 88 14.48 -7.59 -50.88
C ASP A 88 13.13 -6.90 -51.15
N ALA A 89 12.81 -5.96 -50.26
CA ALA A 89 12.10 -4.74 -50.63
C ALA A 89 12.62 -3.55 -49.82
N ALA A 90 13.47 -2.76 -50.47
CA ALA A 90 13.83 -1.41 -50.05
C ALA A 90 12.63 -0.48 -50.21
N LEU A 91 12.27 0.26 -49.15
CA LEU A 91 11.44 1.45 -49.25
C LEU A 91 12.07 2.57 -48.42
N GLN A 92 12.33 3.67 -49.12
CA GLN A 92 12.99 4.89 -48.70
C GLN A 92 12.14 5.68 -47.70
N PHE A 93 12.78 6.24 -46.67
CA PHE A 93 12.22 7.29 -45.83
C PHE A 93 12.93 8.62 -46.14
N PRO A 94 12.21 9.75 -46.27
CA PRO A 94 12.83 11.04 -46.54
C PRO A 94 13.46 11.66 -45.29
N GLU A 95 14.61 12.29 -45.47
CA GLU A 95 15.27 13.17 -44.50
C GLU A 95 14.40 14.39 -44.18
N GLU A 96 14.05 14.59 -42.91
CA GLU A 96 13.48 15.84 -42.43
C GLU A 96 14.48 16.58 -41.52
N GLN A 97 14.82 17.78 -41.96
CA GLN A 97 15.72 18.73 -41.32
C GLN A 97 15.11 19.25 -40.02
N THR A 98 15.68 18.91 -38.86
CA THR A 98 15.38 19.62 -37.61
C THR A 98 16.33 20.78 -37.42
N THR A 99 15.81 21.97 -37.68
CA THR A 99 16.42 23.27 -37.37
C THR A 99 16.52 23.47 -35.86
N ARG A 100 17.71 23.86 -35.42
CA ARG A 100 18.06 24.22 -34.03
C ARG A 100 17.36 25.54 -33.66
N ARG A 101 16.21 25.48 -32.97
CA ARG A 101 15.64 26.64 -32.26
C ARG A 101 16.14 26.66 -30.82
N GLN A 102 16.99 27.63 -30.52
CA GLN A 102 17.18 28.11 -29.15
C GLN A 102 15.85 28.76 -28.70
N GLN A 103 15.18 28.14 -27.73
CA GLN A 103 14.16 28.81 -26.93
C GLN A 103 14.62 28.79 -25.48
N THR A 104 15.05 29.95 -25.01
CA THR A 104 15.11 30.29 -23.60
C THR A 104 13.70 30.24 -23.03
N PHE A 105 13.40 29.24 -22.20
CA PHE A 105 12.21 29.23 -21.35
C PHE A 105 12.62 29.57 -19.93
N ALA A 106 12.28 30.79 -19.50
CA ALA A 106 12.11 31.09 -18.09
C ALA A 106 10.79 30.45 -17.64
N LEU A 107 10.83 29.60 -16.60
CA LEU A 107 9.62 29.13 -15.93
C LEU A 107 9.49 29.85 -14.58
N PRO A 108 8.38 30.56 -14.34
CA PRO A 108 7.97 30.97 -13.01
C PRO A 108 7.21 29.82 -12.35
N LEU A 109 7.59 29.45 -11.13
CA LEU A 109 6.83 28.51 -10.29
C LEU A 109 6.66 29.17 -8.92
N ASP A 110 5.63 30.01 -8.83
CA ASP A 110 4.99 30.34 -7.56
C ASP A 110 4.23 29.09 -7.10
N LEU A 111 4.80 28.38 -6.12
CA LEU A 111 4.10 27.34 -5.37
C LEU A 111 3.11 28.01 -4.39
N PRO A 112 1.89 27.49 -4.19
CA PRO A 112 0.99 28.02 -3.18
C PRO A 112 1.56 27.80 -1.77
N ASP A 113 1.58 28.87 -0.96
CA ASP A 113 2.08 28.92 0.43
C ASP A 113 1.49 27.84 1.37
N SER A 114 0.40 27.17 0.99
CA SER A 114 -0.20 26.11 1.80
C SER A 114 0.56 24.77 1.75
N ALA A 115 1.49 24.58 0.80
CA ALA A 115 2.29 23.34 0.68
C ALA A 115 3.67 23.43 1.37
N LEU A 116 4.01 24.59 1.94
CA LEU A 116 5.27 24.88 2.62
C LEU A 116 4.97 25.66 3.90
N GLN A 117 4.32 25.04 4.89
CA GLN A 117 4.47 25.58 6.23
C GLN A 117 5.96 25.49 6.58
N ILE A 118 6.61 26.66 6.71
CA ILE A 118 8.00 26.76 7.17
C ILE A 118 8.05 26.12 8.56
N PRO A 119 8.85 25.06 8.77
CA PRO A 119 8.91 24.43 10.07
C PRO A 119 9.54 25.32 11.13
N ASP A 120 9.17 25.10 12.38
CA ASP A 120 9.66 25.85 13.54
C ASP A 120 11.18 25.64 13.69
N PRO A 121 12.00 26.70 13.55
CA PRO A 121 13.45 26.61 13.67
C PRO A 121 13.90 26.10 15.05
N ALA A 122 13.10 26.28 16.11
CA ALA A 122 13.44 25.79 17.45
C ALA A 122 13.45 24.26 17.54
N ASN A 123 12.57 23.58 16.79
CA ASN A 123 12.51 22.11 16.77
C ASN A 123 13.71 21.51 16.05
N ALA A 124 14.14 22.13 14.95
CA ALA A 124 15.28 21.70 14.17
C ALA A 124 16.61 21.85 14.93
N GLU A 125 16.81 22.93 15.70
CA GLU A 125 18.02 23.10 16.53
C GLU A 125 18.08 22.08 17.68
N ALA A 126 16.98 21.90 18.41
CA ALA A 126 16.92 20.92 19.51
C ALA A 126 17.20 19.48 19.02
N LEU A 127 16.75 19.16 17.82
CA LEU A 127 17.00 17.91 17.13
C LEU A 127 18.46 17.76 16.69
N ILE A 128 19.06 18.81 16.13
CA ILE A 128 20.48 18.81 15.75
C ILE A 128 21.36 18.54 16.97
N ASP A 129 21.04 19.16 18.11
CA ASP A 129 21.76 18.90 19.36
C ASP A 129 21.58 17.45 19.84
N LYS A 130 20.41 16.84 19.65
CA LYS A 130 20.18 15.41 19.92
C LYS A 130 21.00 14.51 18.99
N LEU A 131 21.04 14.80 17.70
CA LEU A 131 21.79 14.04 16.69
C LEU A 131 23.30 14.16 16.86
N ARG A 132 23.79 15.36 17.23
CA ARG A 132 25.22 15.61 17.54
C ARG A 132 25.74 14.72 18.67
N ASN A 133 24.86 14.37 19.61
CA ASN A 133 25.21 13.55 20.78
C ASN A 133 25.05 12.04 20.54
N THR A 134 24.52 11.60 19.40
CA THR A 134 24.20 10.18 19.14
C THR A 134 24.99 9.55 18.00
N VAL A 135 25.58 10.33 17.09
CA VAL A 135 26.34 9.77 15.95
C VAL A 135 27.84 9.99 16.13
N PRO A 136 28.68 8.92 16.08
CA PRO A 136 30.14 9.07 16.11
C PRO A 136 30.66 9.78 14.86
N GLU A 137 31.68 10.62 15.02
CA GLU A 137 32.37 11.32 13.93
C GLU A 137 32.99 10.30 12.94
N ALA A 138 32.27 9.96 11.88
CA ALA A 138 32.77 9.11 10.79
C ALA A 138 33.27 9.96 9.61
N GLY A 139 34.37 9.51 9.03
CA GLY A 139 35.25 10.24 8.12
C GLY A 139 34.65 10.77 6.82
N VAL A 140 35.36 11.76 6.30
CA VAL A 140 35.00 12.67 5.21
C VAL A 140 34.94 11.96 3.85
N HIS A 141 33.78 12.03 3.18
CA HIS A 141 33.68 11.96 1.73
C HIS A 141 33.28 13.34 1.20
N GLU A 142 34.27 14.10 0.72
CA GLU A 142 34.08 15.36 -0.01
C GLU A 142 33.64 15.04 -1.44
N ASN A 143 32.37 15.32 -1.74
CA ASN A 143 31.84 15.83 -3.02
C ASN A 143 30.30 15.69 -3.01
N LEU A 144 29.58 16.71 -2.54
CA LEU A 144 28.13 16.83 -2.73
C LEU A 144 27.82 18.23 -3.28
N PRO A 145 27.20 18.34 -4.47
CA PRO A 145 26.85 19.62 -5.08
C PRO A 145 25.66 20.29 -4.36
N PRO A 146 25.46 21.61 -4.54
CA PRO A 146 24.54 22.36 -3.70
C PRO A 146 23.16 22.61 -4.35
N HIS A 147 22.15 22.68 -3.48
CA HIS A 147 20.82 23.29 -3.63
C HIS A 147 19.74 22.52 -4.44
N THR A 148 18.90 21.76 -3.72
CA THR A 148 17.43 21.69 -3.86
C THR A 148 16.85 20.86 -2.70
N PRO A 149 15.62 21.16 -2.19
CA PRO A 149 14.96 20.28 -1.23
C PRO A 149 14.76 18.95 -1.96
N VAL A 150 15.48 17.91 -1.53
CA VAL A 150 15.80 16.72 -2.34
C VAL A 150 16.71 17.07 -3.52
N ASP A 151 17.80 16.33 -3.73
CA ASP A 151 18.52 16.39 -5.01
C ASP A 151 17.61 15.85 -6.12
N ARG A 152 16.77 16.73 -6.68
CA ARG A 152 15.93 16.44 -7.85
C ARG A 152 16.68 16.70 -9.14
N SER A 153 18.01 16.86 -9.10
CA SER A 153 18.80 17.16 -10.29
C SER A 153 18.77 16.01 -11.31
N THR A 154 18.48 14.79 -10.85
CA THR A 154 18.35 13.61 -11.71
C THR A 154 16.99 13.50 -12.38
N ASP A 155 15.90 13.89 -11.70
CA ASP A 155 14.56 14.01 -12.29
C ASP A 155 13.70 15.07 -11.55
N PRO A 156 13.55 16.28 -12.11
CA PRO A 156 12.74 17.34 -11.53
C PRO A 156 11.23 17.09 -11.63
N HIS A 157 10.82 16.01 -12.30
CA HIS A 157 9.44 15.60 -12.48
C HIS A 157 9.07 14.36 -11.66
N ALA A 158 9.98 13.76 -10.89
CA ALA A 158 9.68 12.60 -10.07
C ALA A 158 8.63 12.91 -9.00
N ALA A 159 7.64 12.03 -8.87
CA ALA A 159 6.67 12.12 -7.79
C ALA A 159 7.35 11.74 -6.46
N ILE A 160 7.09 12.52 -5.41
CA ILE A 160 7.72 12.33 -4.10
C ILE A 160 6.65 12.27 -3.02
N SER A 161 6.59 11.13 -2.33
CA SER A 161 5.85 10.99 -1.08
C SER A 161 6.54 11.77 0.04
N LEU A 162 5.79 12.56 0.79
CA LEU A 162 6.27 13.26 1.98
C LEU A 162 5.43 12.88 3.20
N GLY A 163 6.08 12.73 4.34
CA GLY A 163 5.43 12.34 5.58
C GLY A 163 4.93 10.89 5.56
N ASN A 164 3.88 10.63 6.32
CA ASN A 164 3.25 9.32 6.41
C ASN A 164 1.99 9.23 5.53
N VAL A 165 1.35 8.07 5.46
CA VAL A 165 0.16 7.85 4.62
C VAL A 165 -1.14 8.48 5.13
N THR A 166 -1.18 8.98 6.37
CA THR A 166 -2.38 9.52 7.02
C THR A 166 -2.43 11.04 7.12
N THR A 167 -1.26 11.71 7.11
CA THR A 167 -1.15 13.17 7.24
C THR A 167 -0.13 13.76 6.27
N GLY A 168 0.37 12.95 5.34
CA GLY A 168 1.40 13.33 4.38
C GLY A 168 0.86 14.10 3.18
N SER A 169 1.75 14.30 2.22
CA SER A 169 1.45 14.94 0.96
C SER A 169 2.19 14.25 -0.18
N LEU A 170 1.80 14.59 -1.41
CA LEU A 170 2.41 14.09 -2.62
C LEU A 170 2.87 15.28 -3.46
N ILE A 171 4.13 15.29 -3.85
CA ILE A 171 4.64 16.28 -4.80
C ILE A 171 4.65 15.66 -6.20
N GLN A 172 4.13 16.41 -7.19
CA GLN A 172 4.12 16.01 -8.61
C GLN A 172 3.49 14.64 -8.84
N GLY A 173 2.37 14.36 -8.15
CA GLY A 173 1.68 13.09 -8.24
C GLY A 173 1.40 12.67 -9.69
N LYS A 174 1.62 11.40 -9.98
CA LYS A 174 1.40 10.85 -11.31
C LYS A 174 -0.01 10.29 -11.43
N PRO A 175 -0.77 10.68 -12.46
CA PRO A 175 -2.07 10.07 -12.70
C PRO A 175 -1.88 8.63 -13.17
N LEU A 176 -2.70 7.71 -12.66
CA LEU A 176 -2.84 6.38 -13.22
C LEU A 176 -3.43 6.50 -14.64
N PRO A 177 -2.76 6.00 -15.69
CA PRO A 177 -3.26 6.10 -17.06
C PRO A 177 -4.50 5.22 -17.25
N GLN A 178 -5.58 5.83 -17.73
CA GLN A 178 -6.89 5.17 -17.89
C GLN A 178 -6.89 4.04 -18.93
N ASP A 179 -6.00 4.12 -19.93
CA ASP A 179 -5.91 3.16 -21.04
C ASP A 179 -4.82 2.10 -20.83
N SER A 180 -4.57 1.71 -19.58
CA SER A 180 -3.57 0.68 -19.25
C SER A 180 -4.08 -0.72 -19.62
N PHE A 181 -3.21 -1.56 -20.18
CA PHE A 181 -3.57 -2.93 -20.55
C PHE A 181 -3.97 -3.75 -19.32
N GLY A 182 -5.13 -4.42 -19.38
CA GLY A 182 -5.66 -5.19 -18.26
C GLY A 182 -6.17 -4.37 -17.07
N LEU A 183 -6.25 -3.04 -17.18
CA LEU A 183 -6.61 -2.16 -16.06
C LEU A 183 -7.66 -1.12 -16.45
N ARG A 184 -8.59 -0.83 -15.54
CA ARG A 184 -9.53 0.28 -15.63
C ARG A 184 -9.62 1.02 -14.29
N ILE A 185 -9.96 2.30 -14.34
CA ILE A 185 -10.18 3.12 -13.15
C ILE A 185 -11.67 3.31 -12.95
N LEU A 186 -12.17 3.15 -11.73
CA LEU A 186 -13.58 3.38 -11.44
C LEU A 186 -13.95 4.83 -11.81
N PRO A 187 -15.07 5.06 -12.52
CA PRO A 187 -15.46 6.41 -12.93
C PRO A 187 -15.55 7.40 -11.76
N LYS A 188 -16.05 6.93 -10.60
CA LYS A 188 -16.13 7.75 -9.37
C LYS A 188 -14.76 8.24 -8.90
N THR A 189 -13.71 7.44 -9.06
CA THR A 189 -12.33 7.82 -8.71
C THR A 189 -11.86 8.97 -9.58
N ILE A 190 -12.09 8.87 -10.89
CA ILE A 190 -11.73 9.91 -11.86
C ILE A 190 -12.46 11.21 -11.53
N THR A 191 -13.77 11.15 -11.34
CA THR A 191 -14.59 12.32 -11.01
C THR A 191 -14.16 13.00 -9.70
N ARG A 192 -13.68 12.22 -8.72
CA ARG A 192 -13.17 12.74 -7.44
C ARG A 192 -11.77 13.31 -7.52
N GLY A 193 -10.99 12.99 -8.57
CA GLY A 193 -9.59 13.38 -8.66
C GLY A 193 -8.66 12.54 -7.77
N TYR A 194 -9.04 11.30 -7.43
CA TYR A 194 -8.30 10.42 -6.50
C TYR A 194 -7.55 9.31 -7.24
N TYR A 195 -6.86 9.63 -8.33
CA TYR A 195 -6.16 8.65 -9.17
C TYR A 195 -4.68 8.97 -9.33
N TYR A 196 -4.09 9.63 -8.33
CA TYR A 196 -2.69 10.02 -8.34
C TYR A 196 -1.88 9.20 -7.35
N GLY A 197 -0.61 8.99 -7.67
CA GLY A 197 0.32 8.25 -6.81
C GLY A 197 1.77 8.57 -7.14
N THR A 198 2.68 7.89 -6.46
CA THR A 198 4.12 7.92 -6.76
C THR A 198 4.42 7.16 -8.05
N ASP A 199 5.57 7.41 -8.68
CA ASP A 199 5.97 6.68 -9.90
C ASP A 199 6.01 5.16 -9.66
N GLY A 200 6.49 4.74 -8.48
CA GLY A 200 6.51 3.35 -8.05
C GLY A 200 5.11 2.75 -7.96
N LEU A 201 4.17 3.41 -7.26
CA LEU A 201 2.79 2.91 -7.13
C LEU A 201 2.10 2.76 -8.48
N ILE A 202 2.17 3.79 -9.32
CA ILE A 202 1.53 3.77 -10.63
C ILE A 202 2.10 2.67 -11.50
N THR A 203 3.42 2.49 -11.48
CA THR A 203 4.10 1.46 -12.29
C THR A 203 3.77 0.06 -11.79
N ALA A 204 3.83 -0.18 -10.47
CA ALA A 204 3.54 -1.48 -9.88
C ALA A 204 2.11 -1.95 -10.17
N VAL A 205 1.11 -1.08 -9.98
CA VAL A 205 -0.29 -1.44 -10.24
C VAL A 205 -0.53 -1.74 -11.72
N LYS A 206 0.04 -0.93 -12.64
CA LYS A 206 -0.07 -1.18 -14.08
C LYS A 206 0.59 -2.50 -14.49
N ASN A 207 1.82 -2.73 -14.03
CA ASN A 207 2.58 -3.92 -14.37
C ASN A 207 1.92 -5.18 -13.83
N ALA A 208 1.40 -5.14 -12.60
CA ALA A 208 0.68 -6.25 -12.00
C ALA A 208 -0.61 -6.57 -12.77
N ALA A 209 -1.38 -5.54 -13.16
CA ALA A 209 -2.57 -5.73 -13.99
C ALA A 209 -2.25 -6.33 -15.36
N ALA A 210 -1.21 -5.83 -16.03
CA ALA A 210 -0.76 -6.34 -17.32
C ALA A 210 -0.33 -7.82 -17.22
N GLN A 211 0.47 -8.18 -16.21
CA GLN A 211 0.89 -9.57 -15.97
C GLN A 211 -0.30 -10.51 -15.75
N VAL A 212 -1.32 -10.08 -14.99
CA VAL A 212 -2.53 -10.89 -14.79
C VAL A 212 -3.31 -11.06 -16.10
N ALA A 213 -3.47 -9.99 -16.87
CA ALA A 213 -4.18 -10.03 -18.16
C ALA A 213 -3.44 -10.86 -19.23
N GLU A 214 -2.12 -10.83 -19.24
CA GLU A 214 -1.29 -11.69 -20.10
C GLU A 214 -1.41 -13.17 -19.72
N LYS A 215 -1.32 -13.47 -18.42
CA LYS A 215 -1.43 -14.84 -17.90
C LYS A 215 -2.84 -15.40 -18.04
N TYR A 216 -3.86 -14.55 -17.89
CA TYR A 216 -5.26 -14.90 -17.93
C TYR A 216 -6.03 -13.90 -18.82
N PRO A 217 -6.11 -14.16 -20.14
CA PRO A 217 -6.81 -13.29 -21.08
C PRO A 217 -8.26 -12.99 -20.64
N GLY A 218 -8.68 -11.75 -20.85
CA GLY A 218 -10.01 -11.26 -20.44
C GLY A 218 -10.08 -10.74 -19.00
N SER A 219 -9.00 -10.82 -18.22
CA SER A 219 -8.94 -10.25 -16.87
C SER A 219 -8.83 -8.72 -16.94
N VAL A 220 -9.68 -8.02 -16.20
CA VAL A 220 -9.67 -6.56 -16.07
C VAL A 220 -9.60 -6.18 -14.60
N LEU A 221 -8.52 -5.50 -14.20
CA LEU A 221 -8.32 -4.97 -12.85
C LEU A 221 -9.01 -3.61 -12.73
N TRP A 222 -9.96 -3.49 -11.81
CA TRP A 222 -10.57 -2.20 -11.49
C TRP A 222 -9.88 -1.54 -10.31
N VAL A 223 -9.44 -0.29 -10.50
CA VAL A 223 -8.76 0.49 -9.46
C VAL A 223 -9.70 1.57 -8.92
N GLY A 224 -9.82 1.61 -7.58
CA GLY A 224 -10.57 2.58 -6.80
C GLY A 224 -9.74 3.81 -6.44
N ASN A 225 -9.84 4.30 -5.20
CA ASN A 225 -9.15 5.52 -4.83
C ASN A 225 -7.64 5.27 -4.69
N LEU A 226 -6.86 6.27 -5.09
CA LEU A 226 -5.48 6.53 -4.70
C LEU A 226 -5.48 7.90 -4.00
N SER A 227 -4.38 8.65 -4.07
CA SER A 227 -4.32 10.00 -3.54
C SER A 227 -4.92 11.05 -4.50
N ARG A 228 -5.11 12.27 -3.96
CA ARG A 228 -5.21 13.49 -4.76
C ARG A 228 -3.87 13.78 -5.45
N GLU A 229 -3.88 14.66 -6.45
CA GLU A 229 -2.69 15.10 -7.20
C GLU A 229 -1.56 15.60 -6.29
N ILE A 230 -1.91 16.33 -5.23
CA ILE A 230 -0.97 16.87 -4.23
C ILE A 230 -1.01 16.12 -2.89
N GLY A 231 -1.69 14.98 -2.84
CA GLY A 231 -1.93 14.24 -1.60
C GLY A 231 -2.92 14.94 -0.66
N GLY A 232 -2.82 14.64 0.64
CA GLY A 232 -3.73 15.13 1.68
C GLY A 232 -5.06 14.37 1.75
N ASP A 233 -5.90 14.79 2.70
CA ASP A 233 -7.06 14.03 3.15
C ASP A 233 -8.09 13.75 2.03
N ILE A 234 -8.56 12.51 1.97
CA ILE A 234 -9.70 12.12 1.16
C ILE A 234 -10.85 11.66 2.05
N GLU A 235 -12.07 12.10 1.74
CA GLU A 235 -13.26 11.72 2.51
C GLU A 235 -13.43 10.20 2.71
N PRO A 236 -13.15 9.32 1.72
CA PRO A 236 -13.44 7.89 1.87
C PRO A 236 -12.40 7.10 2.69
N SER A 237 -11.24 7.66 3.03
CA SER A 237 -10.15 6.92 3.68
C SER A 237 -9.33 7.80 4.62
N VAL A 238 -8.89 7.22 5.73
CA VAL A 238 -7.96 7.87 6.68
C VAL A 238 -6.53 7.89 6.14
N SER A 239 -6.21 7.05 5.16
CA SER A 239 -4.88 7.01 4.51
C SER A 239 -4.93 7.61 3.10
N HIS A 240 -4.11 7.15 2.15
CA HIS A 240 -4.02 7.71 0.78
C HIS A 240 -3.49 9.15 0.71
N ASN A 241 -2.95 9.70 1.79
CA ASN A 241 -2.53 11.11 1.82
C ASN A 241 -1.22 11.37 1.05
N SER A 242 -0.38 10.36 0.86
CA SER A 242 1.00 10.56 0.37
C SER A 242 1.34 9.78 -0.90
N GLY A 243 0.33 9.32 -1.64
CA GLY A 243 0.50 8.70 -2.95
C GLY A 243 1.03 7.26 -2.96
N ARG A 244 1.01 6.57 -1.80
CA ARG A 244 1.54 5.21 -1.61
C ARG A 244 0.47 4.14 -1.42
N ASP A 245 -0.81 4.52 -1.41
CA ASP A 245 -1.94 3.61 -1.23
C ASP A 245 -2.79 3.50 -2.51
N ALA A 246 -3.39 2.33 -2.73
CA ALA A 246 -4.36 2.11 -3.80
C ALA A 246 -5.45 1.11 -3.39
N ASP A 247 -6.72 1.46 -3.61
CA ASP A 247 -7.84 0.53 -3.50
C ASP A 247 -7.96 -0.24 -4.82
N ILE A 248 -8.01 -1.57 -4.78
CA ILE A 248 -7.99 -2.44 -5.97
C ILE A 248 -9.10 -3.49 -5.85
N ALA A 249 -10.00 -3.53 -6.82
CA ALA A 249 -11.09 -4.50 -6.86
C ALA A 249 -10.55 -5.93 -6.90
N PHE A 250 -11.26 -6.85 -6.26
CA PHE A 250 -11.02 -8.26 -6.48
C PHE A 250 -11.46 -8.67 -7.90
N TYR A 251 -10.68 -9.54 -8.51
CA TYR A 251 -11.17 -10.34 -9.63
C TYR A 251 -12.29 -11.27 -9.15
N ALA A 252 -13.29 -11.42 -10.00
CA ALA A 252 -14.41 -12.31 -9.79
C ALA A 252 -14.52 -13.32 -10.93
N CYS A 253 -15.12 -14.46 -10.65
CA CYS A 253 -15.44 -15.48 -11.63
C CYS A 253 -16.87 -16.00 -11.46
N ASP A 254 -17.34 -16.75 -12.45
CA ASP A 254 -18.58 -17.51 -12.34
C ASP A 254 -18.38 -18.86 -11.62
N LEU A 255 -19.42 -19.69 -11.59
CA LEU A 255 -19.41 -21.03 -10.98
C LEU A 255 -18.40 -22.01 -11.60
N VAL A 256 -17.97 -21.78 -12.85
CA VAL A 256 -17.03 -22.67 -13.56
C VAL A 256 -15.61 -22.08 -13.61
N GLY A 257 -15.40 -20.88 -13.07
CA GLY A 257 -14.09 -20.23 -12.97
C GLY A 257 -13.75 -19.29 -14.15
N GLU A 258 -14.72 -18.99 -15.01
CA GLU A 258 -14.55 -18.02 -16.08
C GLU A 258 -14.58 -16.59 -15.52
N PRO A 259 -13.72 -15.68 -16.01
CA PRO A 259 -13.60 -14.34 -15.46
C PRO A 259 -14.88 -13.53 -15.69
N ILE A 260 -15.31 -12.81 -14.66
CA ILE A 260 -16.41 -11.85 -14.73
C ILE A 260 -15.85 -10.45 -14.48
N ASP A 261 -15.99 -9.60 -15.48
CA ASP A 261 -15.76 -8.17 -15.32
C ASP A 261 -16.93 -7.55 -14.54
N THR A 262 -16.71 -7.26 -13.27
CA THR A 262 -17.75 -6.73 -12.37
C THR A 262 -18.03 -5.25 -12.61
N GLY A 263 -17.06 -4.50 -13.13
CA GLY A 263 -17.14 -3.04 -13.28
C GLY A 263 -17.08 -2.25 -11.95
N GLN A 264 -16.91 -2.92 -10.81
CA GLN A 264 -17.04 -2.31 -9.48
C GLN A 264 -16.39 -3.17 -8.38
N PHE A 265 -16.32 -2.61 -7.17
CA PHE A 265 -16.03 -3.38 -5.96
C PHE A 265 -17.22 -4.27 -5.63
N VAL A 266 -16.95 -5.52 -5.29
CA VAL A 266 -17.94 -6.53 -4.94
C VAL A 266 -17.52 -7.16 -3.64
N ARG A 267 -18.42 -7.19 -2.66
CA ARG A 267 -18.18 -7.77 -1.35
C ARG A 267 -18.34 -9.28 -1.39
N PHE A 268 -17.42 -10.00 -0.77
CA PHE A 268 -17.44 -11.45 -0.68
C PHE A 268 -17.50 -11.96 0.76
N ASP A 269 -18.33 -12.98 0.99
CA ASP A 269 -18.44 -13.69 2.26
C ASP A 269 -17.29 -14.68 2.49
N ALA A 270 -17.34 -15.42 3.59
CA ALA A 270 -16.35 -16.43 3.97
C ALA A 270 -16.26 -17.63 3.01
N ASP A 271 -17.32 -17.90 2.24
CA ASP A 271 -17.32 -18.93 1.19
C ASP A 271 -16.82 -18.38 -0.15
N GLY A 272 -16.42 -17.10 -0.19
CA GLY A 272 -16.02 -16.41 -1.42
C GLY A 272 -17.19 -16.10 -2.34
N LYS A 273 -18.43 -16.04 -1.85
CA LYS A 273 -19.62 -15.69 -2.64
C LYS A 273 -19.92 -14.21 -2.53
N SER A 274 -20.35 -13.59 -3.63
CA SER A 274 -20.74 -12.19 -3.63
C SER A 274 -21.98 -11.93 -2.77
N GLU A 275 -21.93 -10.91 -1.90
CA GLU A 275 -23.06 -10.48 -1.07
C GLU A 275 -23.93 -9.41 -1.75
N ASP A 276 -23.33 -8.56 -2.59
CA ASP A 276 -23.91 -7.30 -3.07
C ASP A 276 -23.88 -7.14 -4.61
N TYR A 277 -23.83 -8.25 -5.35
CA TYR A 277 -23.83 -8.25 -6.82
C TYR A 277 -25.14 -8.80 -7.41
N LYS A 278 -25.52 -8.31 -8.60
CA LYS A 278 -26.79 -8.65 -9.28
C LYS A 278 -26.93 -10.14 -9.59
N THR A 279 -25.80 -10.78 -9.86
CA THR A 279 -25.68 -12.21 -10.12
C THR A 279 -24.67 -12.79 -9.15
N GLN A 280 -24.87 -14.01 -8.68
CA GLN A 280 -23.86 -14.61 -7.80
C GLN A 280 -22.56 -14.82 -8.56
N VAL A 281 -21.50 -14.16 -8.09
CA VAL A 281 -20.13 -14.33 -8.56
C VAL A 281 -19.25 -14.78 -7.40
N PHE A 282 -18.07 -15.29 -7.71
CA PHE A 282 -17.16 -15.89 -6.75
C PHE A 282 -15.84 -15.15 -6.73
N PHE A 283 -15.21 -15.10 -5.57
CA PHE A 283 -13.88 -14.56 -5.38
C PHE A 283 -12.87 -15.40 -6.18
N ASP A 284 -12.28 -14.80 -7.23
CA ASP A 284 -11.37 -15.52 -8.13
C ASP A 284 -9.98 -15.65 -7.52
N SER A 285 -9.81 -16.65 -6.65
CA SER A 285 -8.53 -16.89 -5.96
C SER A 285 -7.36 -17.06 -6.94
N LYS A 286 -7.60 -17.57 -8.15
CA LYS A 286 -6.56 -17.78 -9.18
C LYS A 286 -6.02 -16.46 -9.71
N ARG A 287 -6.90 -15.53 -10.08
CA ARG A 287 -6.50 -14.22 -10.61
C ARG A 287 -6.05 -13.27 -9.51
N ASN A 288 -6.74 -13.30 -8.36
CA ASN A 288 -6.34 -12.51 -7.19
C ASN A 288 -4.98 -12.95 -6.64
N TRP A 289 -4.67 -14.26 -6.62
CA TRP A 289 -3.32 -14.71 -6.27
C TRP A 289 -2.27 -14.23 -7.26
N ALA A 290 -2.55 -14.29 -8.57
CA ALA A 290 -1.61 -13.80 -9.56
C ALA A 290 -1.32 -12.29 -9.44
N LEU A 291 -2.31 -11.49 -9.02
CA LEU A 291 -2.14 -10.09 -8.69
C LEU A 291 -1.20 -9.90 -7.49
N VAL A 292 -1.50 -10.55 -6.37
CA VAL A 292 -0.69 -10.47 -5.14
C VAL A 292 0.75 -10.90 -5.43
N ARG A 293 0.92 -12.02 -6.15
CA ARG A 293 2.23 -12.51 -6.57
C ARG A 293 2.97 -11.49 -7.44
N ALA A 294 2.31 -10.88 -8.41
CA ALA A 294 2.94 -9.88 -9.29
C ALA A 294 3.43 -8.66 -8.49
N LEU A 295 2.66 -8.21 -7.50
CA LEU A 295 3.05 -7.10 -6.60
C LEU A 295 4.23 -7.48 -5.71
N LEU A 296 4.22 -8.69 -5.13
CA LEU A 296 5.30 -9.16 -4.25
C LEU A 296 6.63 -9.43 -4.97
N MET A 297 6.56 -9.74 -6.26
CA MET A 297 7.72 -10.05 -7.09
C MET A 297 8.27 -8.82 -7.83
N ASP A 298 7.60 -7.67 -7.73
CA ASP A 298 8.09 -6.42 -8.32
C ASP A 298 9.25 -5.90 -7.47
N THR A 299 10.47 -5.93 -8.03
CA THR A 299 11.68 -5.46 -7.34
C THR A 299 11.86 -3.94 -7.39
N SER A 300 10.98 -3.22 -8.09
CA SER A 300 11.03 -1.75 -8.18
C SER A 300 10.29 -1.05 -7.04
N VAL A 301 9.53 -1.80 -6.24
CA VAL A 301 8.78 -1.28 -5.09
C VAL A 301 8.83 -2.26 -3.93
N GLN A 302 8.56 -1.77 -2.72
CA GLN A 302 8.45 -2.60 -1.53
C GLN A 302 7.01 -2.55 -0.96
N VAL A 303 6.31 -3.68 -1.00
CA VAL A 303 4.93 -3.79 -0.45
C VAL A 303 4.95 -3.84 1.07
N GLN A 304 4.22 -2.92 1.71
CA GLN A 304 4.03 -2.90 3.16
C GLN A 304 2.81 -3.70 3.59
N HIS A 305 1.64 -3.35 3.06
CA HIS A 305 0.39 -4.02 3.37
C HIS A 305 -0.43 -4.25 2.10
N ILE A 306 -1.20 -5.31 2.12
CA ILE A 306 -2.34 -5.52 1.24
C ILE A 306 -3.51 -5.84 2.16
N PHE A 307 -4.27 -4.83 2.57
CA PHE A 307 -5.38 -5.06 3.48
C PHE A 307 -6.52 -5.80 2.79
N ILE A 308 -7.03 -6.82 3.47
CA ILE A 308 -8.06 -7.75 2.98
C ILE A 308 -8.75 -8.41 4.17
N ALA A 309 -10.02 -8.80 3.99
CA ALA A 309 -10.74 -9.56 5.00
C ALA A 309 -10.04 -10.90 5.29
N GLU A 310 -9.95 -11.26 6.57
CA GLU A 310 -9.18 -12.43 7.03
C GLU A 310 -9.65 -13.74 6.36
N TRP A 311 -10.95 -13.90 6.15
CA TRP A 311 -11.49 -15.08 5.45
C TRP A 311 -11.08 -15.15 3.98
N LEU A 312 -10.97 -14.01 3.28
CA LEU A 312 -10.52 -13.99 1.89
C LEU A 312 -9.00 -14.18 1.79
N LYS A 313 -8.23 -13.67 2.76
CA LYS A 313 -6.80 -14.00 2.90
C LYS A 313 -6.61 -15.52 2.99
N GLN A 314 -7.40 -16.22 3.80
CA GLN A 314 -7.30 -17.67 3.95
C GLN A 314 -7.59 -18.40 2.63
N LEU A 315 -8.61 -17.99 1.87
CA LEU A 315 -8.89 -18.55 0.54
C LEU A 315 -7.71 -18.35 -0.43
N LEU A 316 -7.07 -17.18 -0.42
CA LEU A 316 -5.90 -16.89 -1.25
C LEU A 316 -4.69 -17.75 -0.89
N LEU A 317 -4.33 -17.81 0.39
CA LEU A 317 -3.18 -18.58 0.85
C LEU A 317 -3.38 -20.07 0.62
N GLU A 318 -4.61 -20.56 0.85
CA GLU A 318 -4.94 -21.95 0.56
C GLU A 318 -4.84 -22.25 -0.94
N TYR A 319 -5.31 -21.36 -1.81
CA TYR A 319 -5.11 -21.50 -3.25
C TYR A 319 -3.62 -21.53 -3.62
N ALA A 320 -2.82 -20.61 -3.08
CA ALA A 320 -1.39 -20.51 -3.36
C ALA A 320 -0.67 -21.83 -3.03
N ILE A 321 -0.89 -22.35 -1.81
CA ILE A 321 -0.31 -23.62 -1.34
C ILE A 321 -0.76 -24.78 -2.22
N ARG A 322 -2.06 -24.92 -2.49
CA ARG A 322 -2.59 -26.01 -3.34
C ARG A 322 -2.07 -25.94 -4.77
N SER A 323 -1.80 -24.74 -5.27
CA SER A 323 -1.26 -24.53 -6.62
C SER A 323 0.24 -24.81 -6.75
N GLY A 324 0.92 -25.10 -5.63
CA GLY A 324 2.35 -25.40 -5.60
C GLY A 324 3.24 -24.16 -5.72
N GLU A 325 2.77 -23.01 -5.23
CA GLU A 325 3.57 -21.79 -5.19
C GLU A 325 4.79 -21.92 -4.26
N ASP A 326 5.83 -21.13 -4.56
CA ASP A 326 7.03 -21.08 -3.74
C ASP A 326 6.73 -20.66 -2.29
N ALA A 327 7.30 -21.40 -1.33
CA ALA A 327 7.05 -21.19 0.10
C ALA A 327 7.51 -19.82 0.60
N ASP A 328 8.56 -19.22 0.03
CA ASP A 328 9.01 -17.86 0.38
C ASP A 328 7.98 -16.81 -0.06
N ILE A 329 7.37 -16.99 -1.24
CA ILE A 329 6.32 -16.10 -1.73
C ILE A 329 5.06 -16.21 -0.85
N VAL A 330 4.66 -17.44 -0.48
CA VAL A 330 3.53 -17.67 0.43
C VAL A 330 3.81 -17.03 1.80
N PHE A 331 5.02 -17.20 2.32
CA PHE A 331 5.46 -16.61 3.59
C PHE A 331 5.40 -15.07 3.59
N ARG A 332 5.84 -14.44 2.49
CA ARG A 332 5.72 -12.98 2.30
C ARG A 332 4.26 -12.56 2.19
N ALA A 333 3.46 -13.28 1.41
CA ALA A 333 2.03 -13.01 1.23
C ALA A 333 1.26 -13.08 2.55
N GLU A 334 1.53 -14.09 3.37
CA GLU A 334 0.90 -14.26 4.70
C GLU A 334 1.11 -13.03 5.61
N ARG A 335 2.27 -12.37 5.48
CA ARG A 335 2.65 -11.20 6.30
C ARG A 335 2.17 -9.87 5.74
N VAL A 336 2.10 -9.71 4.42
CA VAL A 336 1.57 -8.46 3.83
C VAL A 336 0.04 -8.46 3.76
N LEU A 337 -0.60 -9.62 3.58
CA LEU A 337 -2.05 -9.73 3.57
C LEU A 337 -2.55 -9.65 5.01
N GLU A 338 -3.29 -8.59 5.34
CA GLU A 338 -3.70 -8.33 6.72
C GLU A 338 -5.13 -7.79 6.78
N GLN A 339 -5.92 -8.23 7.76
CA GLN A 339 -7.16 -7.54 8.07
C GLN A 339 -6.87 -6.36 9.00
N PRO A 340 -7.29 -5.13 8.64
CA PRO A 340 -7.10 -3.98 9.52
C PRO A 340 -7.97 -4.11 10.77
N ARG A 341 -7.42 -3.68 11.92
CA ARG A 341 -8.05 -3.86 13.24
C ARG A 341 -9.15 -2.83 13.53
N ASP A 342 -8.97 -1.60 13.02
CA ASP A 342 -9.78 -0.44 13.41
C ASP A 342 -10.64 0.13 12.25
N SER A 343 -10.91 -0.67 11.22
CA SER A 343 -11.72 -0.25 10.06
C SER A 343 -12.58 -1.40 9.49
N SER A 344 -13.29 -1.13 8.39
CA SER A 344 -13.95 -2.18 7.61
C SER A 344 -12.96 -3.31 7.29
N PRO A 345 -13.38 -4.59 7.28
CA PRO A 345 -12.49 -5.72 6.99
C PRO A 345 -11.84 -5.72 5.61
N HIS A 346 -12.27 -4.87 4.67
CA HIS A 346 -11.85 -4.93 3.25
C HIS A 346 -12.29 -6.24 2.59
N ALA A 347 -13.59 -6.50 2.66
CA ALA A 347 -14.21 -7.68 2.06
C ALA A 347 -14.62 -7.47 0.60
N GLU A 348 -14.36 -6.29 0.05
CA GLU A 348 -14.77 -5.89 -1.30
C GLU A 348 -13.64 -5.38 -2.21
N HIS A 349 -12.43 -5.22 -1.67
CA HIS A 349 -11.24 -4.78 -2.39
C HIS A 349 -9.96 -5.10 -1.60
N PHE A 350 -8.81 -5.11 -2.28
CA PHE A 350 -7.50 -4.97 -1.65
C PHE A 350 -7.21 -3.49 -1.40
N HIS A 351 -6.70 -3.13 -0.24
CA HIS A 351 -6.02 -1.84 -0.05
C HIS A 351 -4.51 -2.09 -0.02
N LEU A 352 -3.84 -1.75 -1.12
CA LEU A 352 -2.39 -1.84 -1.27
C LEU A 352 -1.72 -0.64 -0.59
N ARG A 353 -0.62 -0.86 0.13
CA ARG A 353 0.30 0.17 0.62
C ARG A 353 1.75 -0.21 0.32
N LEU A 354 2.51 0.77 -0.18
CA LEU A 354 3.95 0.65 -0.38
C LEU A 354 4.75 1.33 0.74
N TYR A 355 5.93 0.78 1.06
CA TYR A 355 6.94 1.46 1.86
C TYR A 355 7.48 2.70 1.11
N CYS A 356 8.13 3.60 1.85
CA CYS A 356 8.89 4.68 1.24
C CYS A 356 10.09 4.13 0.44
N GLU A 357 10.24 4.55 -0.81
CA GLU A 357 11.42 4.25 -1.60
C GLU A 357 12.59 5.19 -1.25
N LEU A 358 13.81 4.86 -1.67
CA LEU A 358 15.04 5.57 -1.26
C LEU A 358 14.91 7.10 -1.42
N THR A 359 14.55 7.57 -2.62
CA THR A 359 14.42 9.01 -2.89
C THR A 359 13.40 9.66 -1.97
N GLU A 360 12.28 9.00 -1.72
CA GLU A 360 11.21 9.50 -0.86
C GLU A 360 11.65 9.52 0.61
N ARG A 361 12.33 8.46 1.06
CA ARG A 361 12.89 8.35 2.41
C ARG A 361 13.85 9.49 2.70
N LEU A 362 14.76 9.78 1.76
CA LEU A 362 15.71 10.89 1.85
C LEU A 362 15.06 12.27 1.72
N SER A 363 13.79 12.31 1.31
CA SER A 363 12.96 13.53 1.19
C SER A 363 12.10 13.81 2.41
N GLY A 364 11.99 12.87 3.36
CA GLY A 364 11.11 12.98 4.52
C GLY A 364 9.83 12.13 4.43
N CYS A 365 9.81 11.09 3.60
CA CYS A 365 8.81 10.03 3.69
C CYS A 365 9.09 9.14 4.91
N HIS A 366 8.04 8.80 5.65
CA HIS A 366 8.13 7.92 6.82
C HIS A 366 7.09 6.81 6.75
N ASP A 367 7.52 5.60 7.10
CA ASP A 367 6.63 4.46 7.31
C ASP A 367 6.23 4.36 8.78
N PHE A 368 5.05 3.84 9.05
CA PHE A 368 4.63 3.43 10.39
C PHE A 368 3.96 2.06 10.33
N GLY A 369 3.93 1.36 11.47
CA GLY A 369 3.40 0.01 11.58
C GLY A 369 4.47 -1.05 11.34
N VAL A 370 4.09 -2.14 10.68
CA VAL A 370 4.95 -3.32 10.54
C VAL A 370 6.17 -3.03 9.65
N ARG A 371 7.28 -3.64 10.04
CA ARG A 371 8.48 -3.73 9.22
C ARG A 371 8.80 -5.18 8.92
N HIS A 372 8.62 -5.55 7.66
CA HIS A 372 8.92 -6.91 7.23
C HIS A 372 10.43 -7.16 7.16
N PRO A 373 10.89 -8.39 7.45
CA PRO A 373 12.32 -8.69 7.57
C PRO A 373 13.11 -8.61 6.25
N TRP A 374 12.44 -8.56 5.10
CA TRP A 374 13.06 -8.45 3.77
C TRP A 374 13.12 -7.03 3.21
N VAL A 375 12.61 -6.04 3.94
CA VAL A 375 12.50 -4.65 3.45
C VAL A 375 13.80 -3.91 3.70
N ASP A 376 14.31 -3.23 2.68
CA ASP A 376 15.39 -2.24 2.81
C ASP A 376 14.78 -0.91 3.29
N ASP A 377 15.22 -0.47 4.46
CA ASP A 377 14.78 0.77 5.07
C ASP A 377 15.67 1.96 4.74
N PHE A 378 16.74 1.71 3.98
CA PHE A 378 17.73 2.68 3.59
C PHE A 378 18.37 3.37 4.80
N ALA A 379 18.54 2.67 5.93
CA ALA A 379 19.07 3.25 7.17
C ALA A 379 20.43 3.91 6.95
N GLN A 380 21.36 3.24 6.26
CA GLN A 380 22.69 3.78 6.01
C GLN A 380 22.63 5.05 5.16
N GLN A 381 21.86 5.04 4.07
CA GLN A 381 21.70 6.19 3.17
C GLN A 381 21.03 7.36 3.89
N ARG A 382 20.07 7.08 4.78
CA ARG A 382 19.43 8.07 5.62
C ARG A 382 20.43 8.68 6.61
N ASP A 383 21.26 7.86 7.25
CA ASP A 383 22.30 8.34 8.17
C ASP A 383 23.34 9.20 7.44
N ASP A 384 23.80 8.77 6.27
CA ASP A 384 24.72 9.54 5.42
C ASP A 384 24.12 10.90 5.01
N ARG A 385 22.82 10.91 4.68
CA ARG A 385 22.08 12.13 4.36
C ARG A 385 21.96 13.06 5.56
N LEU A 386 21.64 12.53 6.74
CA LEU A 386 21.59 13.31 7.99
C LEU A 386 22.95 13.92 8.30
N GLN A 387 24.03 13.16 8.17
CA GLN A 387 25.40 13.67 8.37
C GLN A 387 25.77 14.77 7.37
N ALA A 388 25.39 14.62 6.10
CA ALA A 388 25.60 15.66 5.10
C ALA A 388 24.85 16.95 5.44
N LEU A 389 23.61 16.86 5.92
CA LEU A 389 22.83 18.02 6.33
C LEU A 389 23.39 18.70 7.59
N ILE A 390 23.88 17.93 8.57
CA ILE A 390 24.55 18.48 9.76
C ILE A 390 25.79 19.30 9.36
N ARG A 391 26.59 18.80 8.40
CA ARG A 391 27.74 19.56 7.88
C ARG A 391 27.32 20.86 7.19
N LEU A 392 26.24 20.84 6.39
CA LEU A 392 25.69 22.06 5.78
C LEU A 392 25.17 23.04 6.83
N TYR A 393 24.56 22.55 7.91
CA TYR A 393 24.13 23.39 9.03
C TYR A 393 25.31 24.02 9.79
N GLN A 394 26.46 23.34 9.84
CA GLN A 394 27.69 23.89 10.43
C GLN A 394 28.42 24.86 9.49
N SER A 395 27.95 25.04 8.26
CA SER A 395 28.55 25.98 7.31
C SER A 395 28.44 27.43 7.79
N ASN A 396 29.41 28.25 7.39
CA ASN A 396 29.37 29.70 7.58
C ASN A 396 28.35 30.39 6.65
N ARG A 397 27.84 29.70 5.63
CA ARG A 397 26.87 30.22 4.67
C ARG A 397 25.43 30.11 5.17
N GLN A 398 24.73 31.24 5.26
CA GLN A 398 23.34 31.29 5.74
C GLN A 398 22.40 30.43 4.89
N ASP A 399 22.55 30.45 3.57
CA ASP A 399 21.71 29.70 2.64
C ASP A 399 21.87 28.17 2.78
N GLU A 400 23.09 27.71 3.10
CA GLU A 400 23.36 26.29 3.38
C GLU A 400 22.76 25.88 4.74
N ARG A 401 22.82 26.75 5.75
CA ARG A 401 22.17 26.51 7.05
C ARG A 401 20.65 26.45 6.94
N ASP A 402 20.05 27.44 6.26
CA ASP A 402 18.60 27.50 6.06
C ASP A 402 18.10 26.29 5.27
N TYR A 403 18.87 25.85 4.28
CA TYR A 403 18.60 24.62 3.54
C TYR A 403 18.66 23.39 4.45
N ALA A 404 19.73 23.25 5.23
CA ALA A 404 19.91 22.11 6.13
C ALA A 404 18.77 22.00 7.15
N LEU A 405 18.38 23.13 7.76
CA LEU A 405 17.27 23.18 8.72
C LEU A 405 15.96 22.68 8.12
N ARG A 406 15.59 23.18 6.92
CA ARG A 406 14.36 22.73 6.23
C ARG A 406 14.36 21.23 5.93
N GLN A 407 15.52 20.66 5.58
CA GLN A 407 15.62 19.24 5.24
C GLN A 407 15.67 18.34 6.47
N LEU A 408 16.34 18.79 7.54
CA LEU A 408 16.40 18.05 8.80
C LEU A 408 15.02 17.95 9.42
N ASP A 409 14.22 19.01 9.40
CA ASP A 409 12.84 18.95 9.90
C ASP A 409 12.02 17.86 9.21
N LEU A 410 12.05 17.81 7.86
CA LEU A 410 11.35 16.78 7.09
C LEU A 410 11.80 15.34 7.42
N LEU A 411 13.09 15.14 7.71
CA LEU A 411 13.67 13.81 7.96
C LEU A 411 13.49 13.30 9.39
N THR A 412 13.03 14.15 10.30
CA THR A 412 13.09 13.88 11.76
C THR A 412 11.76 13.99 12.48
N VAL A 413 10.65 14.14 11.74
CA VAL A 413 9.32 13.81 12.24
C VAL A 413 9.25 12.29 12.50
N ILE A 414 9.74 11.89 13.68
CA ILE A 414 9.87 10.52 14.18
C ILE A 414 8.69 10.24 15.13
N PRO A 415 8.03 9.08 15.02
CA PRO A 415 8.34 8.03 15.99
C PRO A 415 8.64 6.67 15.34
N ASP A 416 9.93 6.32 15.27
CA ASP A 416 10.43 4.94 15.16
C ASP A 416 10.02 4.11 16.41
N SER A 417 9.44 4.74 17.44
CA SER A 417 9.00 4.11 18.69
C SER A 417 7.67 3.36 18.60
N GLN A 418 7.18 3.02 17.40
CA GLN A 418 5.93 2.25 17.19
C GLN A 418 6.11 1.10 16.18
N VAL A 419 7.34 0.83 15.72
CA VAL A 419 7.58 -0.28 14.80
C VAL A 419 7.73 -1.57 15.61
N GLU A 420 6.67 -2.38 15.65
CA GLU A 420 6.78 -3.78 16.12
C GLU A 420 7.70 -4.53 15.15
N ARG A 421 8.91 -4.85 15.61
CA ARG A 421 9.89 -5.65 14.88
C ARG A 421 9.58 -7.13 15.17
N TRP A 422 9.17 -7.87 14.15
CA TRP A 422 9.02 -9.32 14.25
C TRP A 422 10.35 -9.95 13.85
N GLU A 423 11.09 -10.50 14.83
CA GLU A 423 12.53 -10.76 14.67
C GLU A 423 12.91 -12.09 14.01
N SER A 424 12.03 -13.10 13.88
CA SER A 424 12.41 -14.32 13.12
C SER A 424 11.27 -15.29 12.79
N VAL A 425 11.58 -16.31 11.97
CA VAL A 425 10.75 -17.52 11.72
C VAL A 425 10.74 -18.45 12.93
N GLU A 426 11.65 -18.26 13.88
CA GLU A 426 11.90 -19.14 15.03
C GLU A 426 11.09 -18.74 16.28
N ASP A 427 10.37 -17.62 16.22
CA ASP A 427 9.48 -17.12 17.28
C ASP A 427 8.02 -17.65 17.18
N LEU A 428 7.80 -18.65 16.33
CA LEU A 428 6.55 -19.42 16.16
C LEU A 428 6.72 -20.84 16.70
#